data_AF-A0A4Y2JL47-F1
#
_entry.id   AF-A0A4Y2JL47-F1
#
_cell.length_a   1.000
_cell.length_b   1.000
_cell.length_c   1.000
_cell.angle_alpha   90.00
_cell.angle_beta   90.00
_cell.angle_gamma   90.00
#
_symmetry.space_group_name_H-M   'P 1'
#
loop_
_entity.id
_entity.type
_entity.pdbx_description
1 polymer ?
#
loop_
_entity_poly.entity_id
_entity_poly.type
_entity_poly.pdbx_seq_one_letter_code
_entity_poly.pdbx_strand_id
1 'polypeptide(L)'
;MVIMLLGLMEKNLWPITDGSEVSPDETLFPKEYNKFQVRKNKAYATIYLSIEKEYRILISEVDDGAQTWRTCRIFSDSCARVISLTDVFFSCKISENEDVGLYATRLKKIMIDINDAGKPIAD
;
A
#
# COMPACT_ATOMS: atom_id res chain seq x y z
N MET A 1 -4.73 -6.80 -0.39
CA MET A 1 -4.09 -6.48 -1.69
C MET A 1 -4.49 -7.44 -2.82
N VAL A 2 -4.41 -8.77 -2.65
CA VAL A 2 -4.75 -9.75 -3.72
C VAL A 2 -6.21 -9.63 -4.22
N ILE A 3 -7.18 -9.48 -3.30
CA ILE A 3 -8.61 -9.33 -3.67
C ILE A 3 -8.84 -8.05 -4.48
N MET A 4 -8.15 -6.96 -4.14
CA MET A 4 -8.20 -5.69 -4.88
C MET A 4 -7.63 -5.86 -6.30
N LEU A 5 -6.47 -6.49 -6.44
CA LEU A 5 -5.83 -6.78 -7.72
C LEU A 5 -6.75 -7.60 -8.63
N LEU A 6 -7.33 -8.68 -8.11
CA LEU A 6 -8.26 -9.53 -8.84
C LEU A 6 -9.49 -8.73 -9.32
N GLY A 7 -10.06 -7.89 -8.44
CA GLY A 7 -11.22 -7.07 -8.79
C GLY A 7 -10.93 -5.98 -9.84
N LEU A 8 -9.69 -5.48 -9.93
CA LEU A 8 -9.26 -4.55 -10.98
C LEU A 8 -9.02 -5.25 -12.31
N MET A 9 -8.39 -6.44 -12.28
CA MET A 9 -8.14 -7.24 -13.47
C MET A 9 -9.45 -7.75 -14.10
N GLU A 10 -10.38 -8.27 -13.30
CA GLU A 10 -11.70 -8.73 -13.75
C GLU A 10 -12.47 -7.64 -14.51
N LYS A 11 -12.30 -6.39 -14.10
CA LYS A 11 -13.00 -5.22 -14.68
C LYS A 11 -12.23 -4.53 -15.79
N ASN A 12 -11.04 -5.03 -16.18
CA ASN A 12 -10.12 -4.38 -17.12
C ASN A 12 -9.76 -2.94 -16.73
N LEU A 13 -9.53 -2.70 -15.44
CA LEU A 13 -9.18 -1.39 -14.88
C LEU A 13 -7.70 -1.26 -14.51
N TRP A 14 -6.95 -2.37 -14.63
CA TRP A 14 -5.52 -2.40 -14.31
C TRP A 14 -4.70 -1.36 -15.11
N PRO A 15 -4.89 -1.19 -16.44
CA PRO A 15 -4.09 -0.23 -17.21
C PRO A 15 -4.22 1.24 -16.76
N ILE A 16 -5.38 1.60 -16.20
CA ILE A 16 -5.60 2.94 -15.62
C ILE A 16 -4.96 3.06 -14.24
N THR A 17 -4.89 1.94 -13.51
CA THR A 17 -4.38 1.91 -12.14
C THR A 17 -2.85 1.86 -12.09
N ASP A 18 -2.21 1.16 -13.03
CA ASP A 18 -0.74 1.14 -13.13
C ASP A 18 -0.17 2.33 -13.90
N GLY A 19 -1.04 3.13 -14.54
CA GLY A 19 -0.68 4.31 -15.32
C GLY A 19 -0.18 4.01 -16.73
N SER A 20 -0.31 2.77 -17.21
CA SER A 20 0.03 2.39 -18.59
C SER A 20 -0.96 2.96 -19.63
N GLU A 21 -2.20 3.22 -19.22
CA GLU A 21 -3.20 3.86 -20.06
C GLU A 21 -3.13 5.40 -19.97
N VAL A 22 -2.81 6.03 -21.09
CA VAL A 22 -2.68 7.49 -21.19
C VAL A 22 -4.06 8.13 -21.38
N SER A 23 -4.32 9.22 -20.65
CA SER A 23 -5.53 10.01 -20.83
C SER A 23 -5.61 10.54 -22.27
N PRO A 24 -6.73 10.33 -22.99
CA PRO A 24 -6.98 11.00 -24.26
C PRO A 24 -6.98 12.52 -24.09
N ASP A 25 -6.68 13.26 -25.15
CA ASP A 25 -6.82 14.71 -25.16
C ASP A 25 -8.31 15.10 -25.12
N GLU A 26 -8.69 15.93 -24.16
CA GLU A 26 -10.08 16.34 -23.93
C GLU A 26 -10.65 17.14 -25.11
N THR A 27 -9.83 17.98 -25.74
CA THR A 27 -10.24 18.86 -26.83
C THR A 27 -10.33 18.14 -28.16
N LEU A 28 -9.40 17.20 -28.43
CA LEU A 28 -9.35 16.45 -29.67
C LEU A 28 -10.28 15.22 -29.65
N PHE A 29 -10.48 14.61 -28.47
CA PHE A 29 -11.21 13.35 -28.31
C PHE A 29 -12.14 13.35 -27.09
N PRO A 30 -13.15 14.24 -27.05
CA PRO A 30 -14.00 14.43 -25.86
C PRO A 30 -14.82 13.18 -25.50
N LYS A 31 -15.17 12.32 -26.46
CA LYS A 31 -15.93 11.08 -26.18
C LYS A 31 -15.05 10.04 -25.51
N GLU A 32 -13.82 9.89 -25.99
CA GLU A 32 -12.81 8.97 -25.47
C GLU A 32 -12.35 9.43 -24.09
N TYR A 33 -12.14 10.74 -23.90
CA TYR A 33 -11.83 11.33 -22.61
C TYR A 33 -12.91 11.02 -21.57
N ASN A 34 -14.19 11.22 -21.89
CA ASN A 34 -15.28 10.90 -20.97
C ASN A 34 -15.34 9.40 -20.61
N LYS A 35 -15.12 8.50 -21.58
CA LYS A 35 -15.03 7.05 -21.32
C LYS A 35 -13.83 6.71 -20.42
N PHE A 36 -12.71 7.39 -20.60
CA PHE A 36 -11.54 7.25 -19.73
C PHE A 36 -11.86 7.70 -18.31
N GLN A 37 -12.47 8.88 -18.10
CA GLN A 37 -12.85 9.38 -16.78
C GLN A 37 -13.80 8.43 -16.04
N VAL A 38 -14.80 7.86 -16.73
CA VAL A 38 -15.71 6.86 -16.12
C VAL A 38 -14.94 5.64 -15.62
N ARG A 39 -13.99 5.12 -16.41
CA ARG A 39 -13.18 3.98 -15.98
C ARG A 39 -12.19 4.35 -14.88
N LYS A 40 -11.61 5.56 -14.90
CA LYS A 40 -10.77 6.10 -13.83
C LYS A 40 -11.51 6.13 -12.50
N ASN A 41 -12.72 6.69 -12.49
CA ASN A 41 -13.57 6.73 -11.29
C ASN A 41 -13.97 5.34 -10.81
N LYS A 42 -14.24 4.40 -11.74
CA LYS A 42 -14.53 3.00 -11.41
C LYS A 42 -13.33 2.28 -10.80
N ALA A 43 -12.11 2.58 -11.26
CA ALA A 43 -10.87 2.05 -10.68
C ALA A 43 -10.68 2.56 -9.25
N TYR A 44 -10.79 3.88 -9.04
CA TYR A 44 -10.75 4.49 -7.72
C TYR A 44 -11.77 3.88 -6.76
N ALA A 45 -13.05 3.80 -7.16
CA ALA A 45 -14.10 3.22 -6.33
C ALA A 45 -13.83 1.73 -6.01
N THR A 46 -13.30 0.97 -6.95
CA THR A 46 -12.93 -0.44 -6.71
C THR A 46 -11.82 -0.54 -5.67
N ILE A 47 -10.80 0.32 -5.74
CA ILE A 47 -9.73 0.37 -4.74
C ILE A 47 -10.29 0.80 -3.38
N TYR A 48 -11.04 1.90 -3.32
CA TYR A 48 -11.64 2.43 -2.10
C TYR A 48 -12.52 1.42 -1.35
N LEU A 49 -13.34 0.67 -2.09
CA LEU A 49 -14.20 -0.37 -1.50
C LEU A 49 -13.44 -1.63 -1.08
N SER A 50 -12.26 -1.87 -1.65
CA SER A 50 -11.40 -3.03 -1.31
C SER A 50 -10.52 -2.78 -0.09
N ILE A 51 -10.51 -1.57 0.46
CA ILE A 51 -9.76 -1.18 1.66
C ILE A 51 -10.72 -1.13 2.85
N GLU A 52 -10.25 -1.66 3.99
CA GLU A 52 -10.98 -1.57 5.26
C GLU A 52 -11.20 -0.12 5.66
N LYS A 53 -12.30 0.16 6.35
CA LYS A 53 -12.81 1.53 6.53
C LYS A 53 -11.79 2.45 7.20
N GLU A 54 -11.03 1.91 8.13
CA GLU A 54 -10.02 2.56 8.96
C GLU A 54 -8.84 3.07 8.13
N TYR A 55 -8.52 2.41 7.01
CA TYR A 55 -7.38 2.74 6.16
C TYR A 55 -7.76 3.59 4.95
N ARG A 56 -9.05 3.90 4.74
CA ARG A 56 -9.52 4.75 3.63
C ARG A 56 -9.01 6.18 3.72
N ILE A 57 -8.67 6.66 4.92
CA ILE A 57 -8.04 7.97 5.14
C ILE A 57 -6.71 8.11 4.38
N LEU A 58 -6.02 7.00 4.11
CA LEU A 58 -4.74 6.99 3.39
C LEU A 58 -4.91 7.33 1.90
N ILE A 59 -6.12 7.24 1.36
CA ILE A 59 -6.41 7.45 -0.06
C ILE A 59 -7.52 8.47 -0.31
N SER A 60 -8.08 9.07 0.74
CA SER A 60 -9.18 10.04 0.62
C SER A 60 -8.76 11.37 0.02
N GLU A 61 -7.46 11.69 0.04
CA GLU A 61 -6.91 12.93 -0.52
C GLU A 61 -6.36 12.76 -1.94
N VAL A 62 -6.44 11.54 -2.51
CA VAL A 62 -5.82 11.20 -3.80
C VAL A 62 -6.89 10.95 -4.87
N ASP A 63 -6.98 11.84 -5.86
CA ASP A 63 -7.94 11.76 -6.99
C ASP A 63 -7.39 11.02 -8.24
N ASP A 64 -6.19 10.46 -8.12
CA ASP A 64 -5.51 9.69 -9.16
C ASP A 64 -5.38 8.21 -8.79
N GLY A 65 -5.78 7.33 -9.71
CA GLY A 65 -5.76 5.88 -9.51
C GLY A 65 -4.34 5.33 -9.34
N ALA A 66 -3.36 5.91 -10.07
CA ALA A 66 -1.97 5.46 -9.99
C ALA A 66 -1.29 5.89 -8.69
N GLN A 67 -1.49 7.13 -8.26
CA GLN A 67 -1.04 7.58 -6.93
C GLN A 67 -1.72 6.78 -5.80
N THR A 68 -3.04 6.56 -5.90
CA THR A 68 -3.79 5.75 -4.93
C THR A 68 -3.20 4.35 -4.79
N TRP A 69 -2.88 3.71 -5.92
CA TRP A 69 -2.25 2.40 -5.94
C TRP A 69 -0.85 2.40 -5.32
N ARG A 70 -0.01 3.39 -5.61
CA ARG A 70 1.32 3.53 -5.00
C ARG A 70 1.22 3.66 -3.48
N THR A 71 0.34 4.53 -2.98
CA THR A 71 0.12 4.70 -1.54
C THR A 71 -0.34 3.40 -0.88
N CYS A 72 -1.26 2.67 -1.51
CA CYS A 72 -1.70 1.36 -1.01
C CYS A 72 -0.57 0.33 -0.95
N ARG A 73 0.31 0.33 -1.96
CA ARG A 73 1.45 -0.60 -2.03
C ARG A 73 2.46 -0.30 -0.93
N ILE A 74 2.84 0.96 -0.76
CA ILE A 74 3.77 1.39 0.31
C ILE A 74 3.20 1.02 1.68
N PHE A 75 1.89 1.26 1.89
CA PHE A 75 1.22 0.88 3.12
C PHE A 75 1.22 -0.64 3.35
N SER A 76 0.92 -1.44 2.31
CA SER A 76 0.96 -2.90 2.40
C SER A 76 2.35 -3.43 2.73
N ASP A 77 3.39 -2.86 2.12
CA ASP A 77 4.78 -3.25 2.37
C ASP A 77 5.23 -2.84 3.79
N SER A 78 4.83 -1.66 4.25
CA SER A 78 5.01 -1.21 5.64
C SER A 78 4.36 -2.17 6.64
N CYS A 79 3.09 -2.55 6.42
CA CYS A 79 2.41 -3.54 7.26
C CYS A 79 3.11 -4.90 7.27
N ALA A 80 3.54 -5.39 6.10
CA ALA A 80 4.27 -6.66 6.00
C ALA A 80 5.58 -6.63 6.79
N ARG A 81 6.32 -5.51 6.73
CA ARG A 81 7.54 -5.29 7.53
C ARG A 81 7.23 -5.30 9.02
N VAL A 82 6.19 -4.59 9.46
CA VAL A 82 5.77 -4.56 10.87
C VAL A 82 5.42 -5.97 11.38
N ILE A 83 4.64 -6.74 10.61
CA ILE A 83 4.26 -8.11 10.98
C ILE A 83 5.49 -9.00 11.11
N SER A 84 6.40 -8.95 10.13
CA SER A 84 7.65 -9.74 10.15
C SER A 84 8.54 -9.39 11.36
N LEU A 85 8.74 -8.09 11.63
CA LEU A 85 9.54 -7.66 12.78
C LEU A 85 8.87 -7.98 14.12
N THR A 86 7.54 -7.98 14.16
CA THR A 86 6.77 -8.40 15.35
C THR A 86 6.96 -9.89 15.61
N ASP A 87 6.96 -10.73 14.58
CA ASP A 87 7.28 -12.15 14.71
C ASP A 87 8.71 -12.38 15.23
N VAL A 88 9.68 -11.62 14.69
CA VAL A 88 11.07 -11.62 15.19
C VAL A 88 11.15 -11.19 16.65
N PHE A 89 10.38 -10.17 17.06
CA PHE A 89 10.30 -9.71 18.44
C PHE A 89 9.80 -10.82 19.37
N PHE A 90 8.68 -11.46 19.05
CA PHE A 90 8.11 -12.53 19.87
C PHE A 90 8.96 -13.81 19.87
N SER A 91 9.71 -14.04 18.80
CA SER A 91 10.67 -15.15 18.70
C SER A 91 12.01 -14.86 19.37
N CYS A 92 12.25 -13.62 19.82
CA CYS A 92 13.53 -13.20 20.39
C CYS A 92 13.74 -13.78 21.80
N LYS A 93 14.58 -14.81 21.89
CA LYS A 93 14.99 -15.45 23.15
C LYS A 93 16.44 -15.10 23.48
N ILE A 94 16.74 -15.02 24.77
CA ILE A 94 18.13 -14.93 25.26
C ILE A 94 18.89 -16.18 24.81
N SER A 95 20.07 -15.99 24.23
CA SER A 95 20.92 -17.09 23.79
C SER A 95 21.79 -17.63 24.94
N GLU A 96 22.24 -18.88 24.85
CA GLU A 96 22.96 -19.56 25.95
C GLU A 96 24.24 -18.84 26.41
N ASN A 97 24.87 -18.07 25.52
CA ASN A 97 26.10 -17.30 25.78
C ASN A 97 25.88 -15.78 25.74
N GLU A 98 24.63 -15.34 25.79
CA GLU A 98 24.27 -13.92 25.71
C GLU A 98 24.02 -13.34 27.10
N ASP A 99 24.74 -12.26 27.43
CA ASP A 99 24.42 -11.49 28.62
C ASP A 99 23.13 -10.69 28.45
N VAL A 100 22.44 -10.46 29.57
CA VAL A 100 21.18 -9.71 29.63
C VAL A 100 21.29 -8.33 28.97
N GLY A 101 22.44 -7.65 29.08
CA GLY A 101 22.68 -6.36 28.44
C GLY A 101 22.67 -6.43 26.90
N LEU A 102 23.24 -7.50 26.34
CA LEU A 102 23.25 -7.72 24.90
C LEU A 102 21.86 -8.10 24.38
N TYR A 103 21.13 -8.93 25.13
CA TYR A 103 19.74 -9.26 24.85
C TYR A 103 18.84 -8.01 24.85
N ALA A 104 18.97 -7.16 25.87
CA ALA A 104 18.21 -5.91 25.95
C ALA A 104 18.53 -4.96 24.79
N THR A 105 19.78 -4.94 24.32
CA THR A 105 20.19 -4.13 23.16
C THR A 105 19.53 -4.62 21.87
N ARG A 106 19.45 -5.93 21.64
CA ARG A 106 18.73 -6.51 20.50
C ARG A 106 17.24 -6.23 20.55
N LEU A 107 16.60 -6.42 21.70
CA LEU A 107 15.18 -6.09 21.88
C LEU A 107 14.89 -4.62 21.57
N LYS A 108 15.71 -3.70 22.08
CA LYS A 108 15.60 -2.26 21.77
C LYS A 108 15.73 -2.00 20.28
N LYS A 109 16.67 -2.66 19.60
CA LYS A 109 16.82 -2.52 18.15
C LYS A 109 15.57 -2.97 17.40
N ILE A 110 15.02 -4.13 17.73
CA ILE A 110 13.78 -4.64 17.09
C ILE A 110 12.60 -3.69 17.34
N MET A 111 12.46 -3.12 18.54
CA MET A 111 11.43 -2.11 18.83
C MET A 111 11.60 -0.84 18.00
N ILE A 112 12.84 -0.37 17.81
CA ILE A 112 13.12 0.78 16.95
C ILE A 112 12.74 0.45 15.50
N ASP A 113 13.13 -0.73 15.01
CA ASP A 113 12.84 -1.17 13.65
C ASP A 113 11.32 -1.31 13.40
N ILE A 114 10.54 -1.77 14.39
CA ILE A 114 9.07 -1.83 14.31
C ILE A 114 8.48 -0.42 14.20
N ASN A 115 8.92 0.51 15.05
CA ASN A 115 8.46 1.90 15.04
C ASN A 115 8.81 2.63 13.73
N ASP A 116 9.95 2.29 13.14
CA ASP A 116 10.35 2.81 11.84
C ASP A 116 9.55 2.19 10.70
N ALA A 117 9.33 0.87 10.72
CA ALA A 117 8.60 0.15 9.69
C ALA A 117 7.13 0.59 9.56
N GLY A 118 6.51 1.06 10.65
CA GLY A 118 5.14 1.58 10.65
C GLY A 118 4.98 2.97 10.03
N LYS A 119 6.08 3.65 9.68
CA LYS A 119 6.03 4.91 8.94
C LYS A 119 5.94 4.61 7.44
N PRO A 120 5.20 5.42 6.66
CA PRO A 120 5.26 5.35 5.21
C PRO A 120 6.72 5.45 4.77
N ILE A 121 7.15 4.58 3.85
CA ILE A 121 8.48 4.68 3.24
C ILE A 121 8.47 5.99 2.45
N ALA A 122 9.26 6.97 2.88
CA ALA A 122 9.45 8.20 2.12
C ALA A 122 10.22 7.84 0.83
N ASP A 123 9.76 8.37 -0.31
CA ASP A 123 10.41 8.27 -1.62
C ASP A 123 11.86 8.79 -1.59
#